data_AF-A0A7S2TTF0-F1
#
_entry.id   AF-A0A7S2TTF0-F1
#
_cell.length_a   1.000
_cell.length_b   1.000
_cell.length_c   1.000
_cell.angle_alpha   90.00
_cell.angle_beta   90.00
_cell.angle_gamma   90.00
#
_symmetry.space_group_name_H-M   'P 1'
#
loop_
_entity.id
_entity.type
_entity.pdbx_description
1 polymer ?
#
loop_
_entity_poly.entity_id
_entity_poly.type
_entity_poly.pdbx_seq_one_letter_code
_entity_poly.pdbx_strand_id
1 'polypeptide(L)'
;GNMASEGLSEYERKRAENIRRNAEMLKKLGLNLNEFSIKLPGVASRKPQKNTRKRPAPSQKLETRASRRSLRILGKEAVPDPEGLEIVEDEGRDDGESLESLTSLPSKKKRRKVSKSSGGDAGRPPPASDSCRALDIDLKTLTEDYLGKSSGRLKRDVMQLCAGSPSFAVRFSKYSGIAEWRDGIVLFVNIYGDSYKNIFLEKGKQITWFAQARQTEETPVIQKLIPVEEDEASEPGNSTKTEDIIPILLFARAEKDDYIFCGKLKYLGHDPSMAPLRFVWGLEDFEHLHAKEGFNKLVKESQRLVKELYQR
;
A
#
# COMPACT_ATOMS: atom_id res chain seq x y z
N GLY A 1 8.49 -39.65 -21.81
CA GLY A 1 7.08 -39.86 -21.45
C GLY A 1 6.53 -38.57 -20.89
N ASN A 2 5.66 -37.89 -21.64
CA ASN A 2 5.05 -36.62 -21.25
C ASN A 2 3.57 -36.86 -20.95
N MET A 3 3.23 -37.00 -19.67
CA MET A 3 1.85 -37.07 -19.17
C MET A 3 1.66 -36.10 -17.98
N ALA A 4 1.98 -34.81 -18.20
CA ALA A 4 1.84 -33.79 -17.13
C ALA A 4 1.48 -32.37 -17.62
N SER A 5 0.95 -32.18 -18.83
CA SER A 5 0.60 -30.83 -19.35
C SER A 5 -0.90 -30.51 -19.40
N GLU A 6 -1.77 -31.47 -19.07
CA GLU A 6 -3.22 -31.26 -19.05
C GLU A 6 -3.68 -30.80 -17.66
N GLY A 7 -3.61 -29.49 -17.42
CA GLY A 7 -4.16 -28.88 -16.21
C GLY A 7 -3.63 -27.48 -15.89
N LEU A 8 -2.53 -27.06 -16.52
CA LEU A 8 -1.99 -25.72 -16.32
C LEU A 8 -2.88 -24.69 -17.00
N SER A 9 -3.31 -23.68 -16.23
CA SER A 9 -4.04 -22.52 -16.74
C SER A 9 -3.24 -21.82 -17.84
N GLU A 10 -3.91 -21.15 -18.78
CA GLU A 10 -3.27 -20.35 -19.83
C GLU A 10 -2.27 -19.35 -19.24
N TYR A 11 -2.59 -18.79 -18.07
CA TYR A 11 -1.70 -17.95 -17.29
C TYR A 11 -0.42 -18.69 -16.85
N GLU A 12 -0.53 -19.90 -16.32
CA GLU A 12 0.63 -20.66 -15.85
C GLU A 12 1.54 -21.07 -17.00
N ARG A 13 0.99 -21.30 -18.20
CA ARG A 13 1.76 -21.51 -19.43
C ARG A 13 2.54 -20.26 -19.81
N LYS A 14 1.88 -19.10 -19.87
CA LYS A 14 2.54 -17.82 -20.21
C LYS A 14 3.61 -17.44 -19.18
N ARG A 15 3.36 -17.69 -17.89
CA ARG A 15 4.33 -17.50 -16.82
C ARG A 15 5.54 -18.42 -16.96
N ALA A 16 5.32 -19.70 -17.26
CA ALA A 16 6.41 -20.66 -17.48
C ALA A 16 7.26 -20.28 -18.71
N GLU A 17 6.62 -19.79 -19.77
CA GLU A 17 7.30 -19.31 -20.97
C GLU A 17 8.16 -18.06 -20.69
N ASN A 18 7.62 -17.09 -19.94
CA ASN A 18 8.38 -15.91 -19.51
C ASN A 18 9.58 -16.29 -18.62
N ILE A 19 9.41 -17.23 -17.68
CA ILE A 19 10.50 -17.75 -16.84
C ILE A 19 11.59 -18.36 -17.73
N ARG A 20 11.22 -19.14 -18.76
CA ARG A 20 12.18 -19.74 -19.70
C ARG A 20 12.93 -18.67 -20.49
N ARG A 21 12.21 -17.68 -21.04
CA ARG A 21 12.80 -16.58 -21.82
C ARG A 21 13.77 -15.74 -20.99
N ASN A 22 13.41 -15.43 -19.74
CA ASN A 22 14.28 -14.69 -18.83
C ASN A 22 15.53 -15.50 -18.45
N ALA A 23 15.38 -16.81 -18.20
CA ALA A 23 16.51 -17.69 -17.93
C ALA A 23 17.49 -17.77 -19.13
N GLU A 24 16.97 -17.82 -20.36
CA GLU A 24 17.78 -17.78 -21.58
C GLU A 24 18.50 -16.43 -21.75
N MET A 25 17.83 -15.30 -21.46
CA MET A 25 18.46 -13.98 -21.48
C MET A 25 19.58 -13.85 -20.45
N LEU A 26 19.35 -14.28 -19.21
CA LEU A 26 20.38 -14.27 -18.16
C LEU A 26 21.60 -15.11 -18.55
N LYS A 27 21.37 -16.26 -19.21
CA LYS A 27 22.45 -17.09 -19.75
C LYS A 27 23.24 -16.40 -20.86
N LYS A 28 22.56 -15.67 -21.77
CA LYS A 28 23.22 -14.88 -22.83
C LYS A 28 24.06 -13.74 -22.27
N LEU A 29 23.66 -13.17 -21.13
CA LEU A 29 24.39 -12.12 -20.42
C LEU A 29 25.55 -12.64 -19.56
N GLY A 30 25.78 -13.96 -19.51
CA GLY A 30 26.84 -14.56 -18.70
C GLY A 30 26.56 -14.55 -17.18
N LEU A 31 25.32 -14.28 -16.77
CA LEU A 31 24.92 -14.27 -15.37
C LEU A 31 24.48 -15.68 -14.94
N ASN A 32 25.41 -16.45 -14.37
CA ASN A 32 25.08 -17.75 -13.77
C ASN A 32 24.35 -17.54 -12.44
N LEU A 33 23.03 -17.80 -12.41
CA LEU A 33 22.20 -17.76 -11.19
C LEU A 33 22.76 -18.64 -10.05
N ASN A 34 23.50 -19.70 -10.37
CA ASN A 34 24.15 -20.54 -9.37
C ASN A 34 25.38 -19.89 -8.72
N GLU A 35 26.04 -18.93 -9.38
CA GLU A 35 27.16 -18.17 -8.81
C GLU A 35 26.67 -17.03 -7.90
N PHE A 36 25.51 -16.44 -8.21
CA PHE A 36 24.88 -15.39 -7.39
C PHE A 36 23.99 -15.92 -6.26
N SER A 37 23.95 -17.25 -6.07
CA SER A 37 23.46 -17.86 -4.83
C SER A 37 24.43 -17.54 -3.69
N ILE A 38 24.47 -16.26 -3.30
CA ILE A 38 25.07 -15.82 -2.05
C ILE A 38 24.30 -16.57 -0.97
N LYS A 39 24.93 -17.60 -0.41
CA LYS A 39 24.48 -18.26 0.80
C LYS A 39 24.47 -17.20 1.89
N LEU A 40 23.35 -16.50 2.04
CA LEU A 40 23.10 -15.64 3.19
C LEU A 40 23.22 -16.53 4.43
N PRO A 41 24.23 -16.32 5.29
CA PRO A 41 24.38 -17.10 6.51
C PRO A 41 23.16 -16.79 7.39
N GLY A 42 22.30 -17.78 7.63
CA GLY A 42 21.16 -17.66 8.55
C GLY A 42 19.79 -18.05 7.98
N VAL A 43 19.62 -18.21 6.67
CA VAL A 43 18.34 -18.70 6.11
C VAL A 43 18.35 -20.22 6.09
N ALA A 44 18.16 -20.83 7.26
CA ALA A 44 17.86 -22.26 7.34
C ALA A 44 16.56 -22.53 6.58
N SER A 45 16.62 -23.40 5.57
CA SER A 45 15.47 -23.91 4.82
C SER A 45 14.42 -24.45 5.79
N ARG A 46 13.37 -23.69 6.07
CA ARG A 46 12.24 -24.14 6.89
C ARG A 46 11.57 -25.30 6.15
N LYS A 47 11.67 -26.51 6.72
CA LYS A 47 10.91 -27.67 6.26
C LYS A 47 9.41 -27.34 6.31
N PRO A 48 8.61 -27.78 5.32
CA PRO A 48 7.18 -27.53 5.30
C PRO A 48 6.52 -28.19 6.53
N GLN A 49 5.96 -27.38 7.42
CA GLN A 49 5.19 -27.88 8.57
C GLN A 49 3.90 -28.52 8.08
N LYS A 50 3.79 -29.84 8.23
CA LYS A 50 2.52 -30.57 8.08
C LYS A 50 1.60 -30.18 9.25
N ASN A 51 0.63 -29.32 8.98
CA ASN A 51 -0.44 -28.99 9.91
C ASN A 51 -1.43 -30.15 10.03
N THR A 52 -1.22 -31.03 11.01
CA THR A 52 -2.24 -31.96 11.50
C THR A 52 -2.57 -31.62 12.95
N ARG A 53 -3.55 -30.74 13.18
CA ARG A 53 -4.17 -30.59 14.50
C ARG A 53 -5.57 -31.20 14.48
N LYS A 54 -5.72 -32.28 15.25
CA LYS A 54 -7.00 -32.90 15.62
C LYS A 54 -7.78 -31.93 16.51
N ARG A 55 -9.06 -31.70 16.19
CA ARG A 55 -9.99 -30.92 17.02
C ARG A 55 -10.40 -31.74 18.26
N PRO A 56 -10.35 -31.19 19.48
CA PRO A 56 -10.97 -31.82 20.63
C PRO A 56 -12.48 -31.59 20.66
N ALA A 57 -13.21 -32.55 21.24
CA ALA A 57 -14.66 -32.55 21.39
C ALA A 57 -15.15 -31.53 22.45
N PRO A 58 -16.38 -31.01 22.34
CA PRO A 58 -16.88 -29.96 23.22
C PRO A 58 -17.35 -30.51 24.58
N SER A 59 -16.79 -30.00 25.67
CA SER A 59 -17.24 -30.27 27.05
C SER A 59 -18.33 -29.29 27.49
N GLN A 60 -19.23 -29.78 28.35
CA GLN A 60 -20.47 -29.15 28.79
C GLN A 60 -20.29 -27.85 29.62
N LYS A 61 -21.30 -26.98 29.51
CA LYS A 61 -21.48 -25.72 30.23
C LYS A 61 -21.64 -25.94 31.74
N LEU A 62 -20.97 -25.09 32.52
CA LEU A 62 -21.32 -24.79 33.91
C LEU A 62 -21.46 -23.27 34.04
N GLU A 63 -22.68 -22.82 34.33
CA GLU A 63 -23.00 -21.45 34.71
C GLU A 63 -22.40 -21.15 36.07
N THR A 64 -21.73 -20.01 36.22
CA THR A 64 -21.91 -19.11 37.38
C THR A 64 -21.10 -17.82 37.22
N ARG A 65 -21.70 -16.75 37.76
CA ARG A 65 -21.14 -15.50 38.28
C ARG A 65 -21.01 -14.27 37.37
N ALA A 66 -21.93 -13.34 37.68
CA ALA A 66 -21.68 -11.99 38.19
C ALA A 66 -20.82 -11.03 37.34
N SER A 67 -21.56 -10.08 36.74
CA SER A 67 -21.09 -8.88 36.08
C SER A 67 -20.09 -8.09 36.95
N ARG A 68 -18.80 -8.19 36.60
CA ARG A 68 -17.77 -7.24 37.06
C ARG A 68 -17.90 -5.95 36.25
N ARG A 69 -18.70 -5.00 36.73
CA ARG A 69 -18.61 -3.59 36.31
C ARG A 69 -17.38 -2.95 36.95
N SER A 70 -16.58 -2.25 36.15
CA SER A 70 -15.39 -1.55 36.64
C SER A 70 -15.77 -0.38 37.55
N LEU A 71 -15.21 -0.34 38.76
CA LEU A 71 -15.36 0.72 39.77
C LEU A 71 -14.74 2.08 39.41
N ARG A 72 -14.38 2.32 38.14
CA ARG A 72 -13.70 3.56 37.70
C ARG A 72 -14.62 4.68 37.22
N ILE A 73 -15.93 4.47 37.16
CA ILE A 73 -16.89 5.43 36.58
C ILE A 73 -17.81 6.06 37.67
N LEU A 74 -17.66 5.72 38.94
CA LEU A 74 -18.34 6.48 40.00
C LEU A 74 -17.52 7.74 40.33
N GLY A 75 -17.99 8.90 39.89
CA GLY A 75 -17.58 10.20 40.44
C GLY A 75 -17.02 11.24 39.48
N LYS A 76 -17.23 11.15 38.16
CA LYS A 76 -16.97 12.29 37.27
C LYS A 76 -18.29 12.88 36.78
N GLU A 77 -18.50 14.14 37.14
CA GLU A 77 -19.60 14.98 36.67
C GLU A 77 -19.57 15.11 35.15
N ALA A 78 -20.75 15.09 34.54
CA ALA A 78 -20.94 15.20 33.11
C ALA A 78 -20.53 16.60 32.62
N VAL A 79 -19.59 16.64 31.68
CA VAL A 79 -19.27 17.86 30.92
C VAL A 79 -20.39 18.09 29.91
N PRO A 80 -20.89 19.34 29.72
CA PRO A 80 -21.93 19.64 28.74
C PRO A 80 -21.42 19.39 27.32
N ASP A 81 -22.27 18.77 26.51
CA ASP A 81 -22.09 18.50 25.08
C ASP A 81 -21.77 19.79 24.30
N PRO A 82 -20.64 19.89 23.58
CA PRO A 82 -20.52 20.86 22.51
C PRO A 82 -21.31 20.37 21.30
N GLU A 83 -22.34 21.13 20.96
CA GLU A 83 -23.17 20.99 19.76
C GLU A 83 -22.32 20.80 18.48
N GLY A 84 -22.68 19.79 17.67
CA GLY A 84 -22.84 20.03 16.24
C GLY A 84 -21.72 19.64 15.27
N LEU A 85 -20.97 18.56 15.50
CA LEU A 85 -20.17 17.93 14.43
C LEU A 85 -20.51 16.44 14.32
N GLU A 86 -21.51 16.12 13.50
CA GLU A 86 -21.79 14.76 13.08
C GLU A 86 -20.64 14.25 12.20
N ILE A 87 -19.76 13.45 12.81
CA ILE A 87 -18.81 12.62 12.06
C ILE A 87 -19.61 11.46 11.49
N VAL A 88 -19.98 11.55 10.20
CA VAL A 88 -20.55 10.43 9.46
C VAL A 88 -19.41 9.44 9.18
N GLU A 89 -19.21 8.49 10.08
CA GLU A 89 -18.35 7.34 9.85
C GLU A 89 -19.06 6.38 8.88
N ASP A 90 -18.72 6.49 7.59
CA ASP A 90 -19.09 5.49 6.58
C ASP A 90 -18.27 4.22 6.83
N GLU A 91 -18.87 3.27 7.55
CA GLU A 91 -18.35 1.91 7.75
C GLU A 91 -18.28 1.16 6.42
N GLY A 92 -17.24 1.45 5.65
CA GLY A 92 -16.80 0.60 4.56
C GLY A 92 -16.54 -0.81 5.10
N ARG A 93 -17.32 -1.77 4.60
CA ARG A 93 -17.17 -3.21 4.86
C ARG A 93 -15.70 -3.63 4.82
N ASP A 94 -15.19 -3.98 5.99
CA ASP A 94 -13.91 -4.63 6.20
C ASP A 94 -14.17 -6.02 6.79
N ASP A 95 -13.99 -7.05 5.96
CA ASP A 95 -14.01 -8.45 6.38
C ASP A 95 -12.54 -8.82 6.69
N GLY A 96 -12.06 -8.40 7.86
CA GLY A 96 -10.63 -8.26 8.08
C GLY A 96 -10.07 -8.64 9.45
N GLU A 97 -10.72 -9.46 10.30
CA GLU A 97 -10.02 -10.06 11.46
C GLU A 97 -10.42 -11.51 11.80
N SER A 98 -9.38 -12.33 11.88
CA SER A 98 -9.06 -13.38 12.86
C SER A 98 -10.19 -14.05 13.66
N LEU A 99 -10.23 -15.39 13.52
CA LEU A 99 -10.84 -16.35 14.43
C LEU A 99 -10.44 -16.09 15.90
N GLU A 100 -11.39 -15.77 16.77
CA GLU A 100 -11.77 -16.59 17.94
C GLU A 100 -12.92 -15.92 18.74
N SER A 101 -13.85 -16.75 19.22
CA SER A 101 -14.97 -16.45 20.15
C SER A 101 -16.26 -15.84 19.56
N LEU A 102 -17.18 -16.72 19.13
CA LEU A 102 -18.62 -16.44 18.97
C LEU A 102 -19.43 -17.23 19.99
N THR A 103 -20.24 -16.56 20.81
CA THR A 103 -21.42 -17.15 21.44
C THR A 103 -22.68 -16.30 21.16
N SER A 104 -23.64 -16.99 20.52
CA SER A 104 -25.11 -16.83 20.52
C SER A 104 -25.83 -15.62 19.86
N LEU A 105 -26.34 -15.90 18.63
CA LEU A 105 -27.70 -15.68 18.05
C LEU A 105 -28.20 -14.23 17.74
N PRO A 106 -29.19 -14.01 16.82
CA PRO A 106 -30.06 -14.97 16.09
C PRO A 106 -30.23 -14.77 14.55
N SER A 107 -30.86 -15.79 13.93
CA SER A 107 -31.66 -15.81 12.68
C SER A 107 -31.00 -15.60 11.31
N LYS A 108 -31.03 -16.69 10.53
CA LYS A 108 -30.51 -16.86 9.17
C LYS A 108 -31.33 -16.06 8.13
N LYS A 109 -30.78 -14.97 7.59
CA LYS A 109 -31.12 -14.51 6.24
C LYS A 109 -30.16 -15.15 5.23
N LYS A 110 -30.73 -15.92 4.30
CA LYS A 110 -30.05 -16.59 3.17
C LYS A 110 -29.35 -15.52 2.31
N ARG A 111 -28.05 -15.26 2.55
CA ARG A 111 -27.25 -14.37 1.69
C ARG A 111 -27.06 -15.07 0.34
N ARG A 112 -27.67 -14.51 -0.71
CA ARG A 112 -27.46 -14.95 -2.10
C ARG A 112 -25.99 -14.74 -2.44
N LYS A 113 -25.35 -15.81 -2.91
CA LYS A 113 -23.98 -15.83 -3.40
C LYS A 113 -23.96 -15.06 -4.72
N VAL A 114 -23.55 -13.79 -4.68
CA VAL A 114 -23.34 -12.99 -5.90
C VAL A 114 -22.05 -13.49 -6.54
N SER A 115 -22.20 -14.13 -7.70
CA SER A 115 -21.10 -14.55 -8.57
C SER A 115 -20.31 -13.33 -9.03
N LYS A 116 -19.00 -13.36 -8.80
CA LYS A 116 -18.03 -12.34 -9.17
C LYS A 116 -17.84 -12.41 -10.70
N SER A 117 -18.54 -11.57 -11.45
CA SER A 117 -18.32 -11.40 -12.88
C SER A 117 -17.12 -10.49 -13.09
N SER A 118 -16.06 -11.03 -13.69
CA SER A 118 -14.89 -10.32 -14.21
C SER A 118 -15.25 -9.63 -15.53
N GLY A 119 -15.94 -8.49 -15.47
CA GLY A 119 -16.34 -7.72 -16.65
C GLY A 119 -16.23 -6.22 -16.41
N GLY A 120 -15.59 -5.55 -17.38
CA GLY A 120 -15.47 -4.11 -17.67
C GLY A 120 -15.97 -3.06 -16.67
N ASP A 121 -15.16 -2.02 -16.49
CA ASP A 121 -15.39 -0.83 -15.65
C ASP A 121 -16.63 0.03 -16.02
N ALA A 122 -17.46 -0.41 -16.97
CA ALA A 122 -18.59 0.33 -17.54
C ALA A 122 -19.82 0.45 -16.61
N GLY A 123 -19.66 0.36 -15.28
CA GLY A 123 -20.80 0.33 -14.36
C GLY A 123 -20.55 0.79 -12.93
N ARG A 124 -19.39 1.37 -12.62
CA ARG A 124 -19.24 2.00 -11.30
C ARG A 124 -19.89 3.38 -11.32
N PRO A 125 -20.74 3.72 -10.33
CA PRO A 125 -21.23 5.07 -10.20
C PRO A 125 -20.03 6.02 -10.05
N PRO A 126 -20.14 7.27 -10.55
CA PRO A 126 -19.09 8.25 -10.36
C PRO A 126 -18.79 8.43 -8.87
N PRO A 127 -17.52 8.72 -8.51
CA PRO A 127 -17.17 9.01 -7.12
C PRO A 127 -18.00 10.21 -6.62
N ALA A 128 -18.33 10.21 -5.33
CA ALA A 128 -18.98 11.36 -4.71
C ALA A 128 -18.10 12.62 -4.84
N SER A 129 -18.72 13.80 -4.96
CA SER A 129 -18.03 15.06 -5.20
C SER A 129 -17.04 15.46 -4.09
N ASP A 130 -17.24 14.95 -2.88
CA ASP A 130 -16.39 15.17 -1.70
C ASP A 130 -15.24 14.13 -1.58
N SER A 131 -15.23 13.11 -2.44
CA SER A 131 -14.21 12.08 -2.46
C SER A 131 -12.93 12.61 -3.11
N CYS A 132 -11.76 12.30 -2.55
CA CYS A 132 -10.47 12.63 -3.18
C CYS A 132 -10.39 12.18 -4.66
N ARG A 133 -11.03 11.07 -5.03
CA ARG A 133 -11.10 10.58 -6.42
C ARG A 133 -11.85 11.51 -7.39
N ALA A 134 -12.66 12.42 -6.86
CA ALA A 134 -13.39 13.41 -7.61
C ALA A 134 -12.77 14.81 -7.49
N LEU A 135 -11.60 14.95 -6.85
CA LEU A 135 -10.92 16.22 -6.64
C LEU A 135 -9.57 16.23 -7.34
N ASP A 136 -9.14 17.43 -7.70
CA ASP A 136 -7.82 17.69 -8.27
C ASP A 136 -6.84 18.03 -7.13
N ILE A 137 -5.56 17.70 -7.30
CA ILE A 137 -4.52 18.02 -6.32
C ILE A 137 -4.06 19.46 -6.54
N ASP A 138 -3.98 20.25 -5.46
CA ASP A 138 -3.29 21.54 -5.44
C ASP A 138 -1.76 21.36 -5.47
N LEU A 139 -1.27 20.85 -6.59
CA LEU A 139 0.14 20.51 -6.80
C LEU A 139 1.03 21.75 -6.70
N LYS A 140 0.51 22.91 -7.10
CA LYS A 140 1.23 24.17 -7.05
C LYS A 140 1.59 24.53 -5.61
N THR A 141 0.59 24.62 -4.73
CA THR A 141 0.79 24.94 -3.31
C THR A 141 1.69 23.89 -2.65
N LEU A 142 1.49 22.60 -2.95
CA LEU A 142 2.35 21.55 -2.39
C LEU A 142 3.83 21.73 -2.77
N THR A 143 4.10 22.00 -4.04
CA THR A 143 5.48 22.12 -4.55
C THR A 143 6.16 23.40 -4.07
N GLU A 144 5.46 24.53 -4.11
CA GLU A 144 6.00 25.83 -3.73
C GLU A 144 6.15 25.96 -2.21
N ASP A 145 5.13 25.55 -1.45
CA ASP A 145 5.05 25.86 -0.02
C ASP A 145 5.40 24.69 0.90
N TYR A 146 5.24 23.44 0.47
CA TYR A 146 5.36 22.28 1.37
C TYR A 146 6.53 21.34 1.08
N LEU A 147 7.27 21.52 -0.01
CA LEU A 147 8.39 20.64 -0.36
C LEU A 147 9.44 20.56 0.78
N GLY A 148 9.58 19.36 1.36
CA GLY A 148 10.47 19.05 2.48
C GLY A 148 10.01 19.58 3.85
N LYS A 149 8.77 20.09 3.96
CA LYS A 149 8.17 20.62 5.19
C LYS A 149 7.11 19.66 5.76
N SER A 150 6.76 19.88 7.03
CA SER A 150 5.64 19.17 7.67
C SER A 150 4.31 19.57 7.02
N SER A 151 3.48 18.57 6.76
CA SER A 151 2.15 18.66 6.16
C SER A 151 1.06 18.14 7.11
N GLY A 152 1.38 18.00 8.39
CA GLY A 152 0.47 17.54 9.44
C GLY A 152 0.71 16.10 9.89
N ARG A 153 0.21 15.81 11.09
CA ARG A 153 0.42 14.53 11.78
C ARG A 153 -0.51 13.44 11.29
N LEU A 154 -1.76 13.82 11.03
CA LEU A 154 -2.78 12.89 10.60
C LEU A 154 -2.88 12.89 9.09
N LYS A 155 -3.21 11.72 8.53
CA LYS A 155 -3.45 11.59 7.10
C LYS A 155 -4.55 12.54 6.62
N ARG A 156 -5.57 12.81 7.46
CA ARG A 156 -6.66 13.73 7.12
C ARG A 156 -6.15 15.16 6.85
N ASP A 157 -5.14 15.60 7.58
CA ASP A 157 -4.59 16.95 7.47
C ASP A 157 -3.89 17.10 6.11
N VAL A 158 -3.11 16.07 5.73
CA VAL A 158 -2.47 15.99 4.42
C VAL A 158 -3.49 15.93 3.29
N MET A 159 -4.56 15.14 3.44
CA MET A 159 -5.61 15.05 2.41
C MET A 159 -6.34 16.39 2.24
N GLN A 160 -6.60 17.12 3.32
CA GLN A 160 -7.20 18.45 3.26
C GLN A 160 -6.26 19.46 2.57
N LEU A 161 -4.97 19.38 2.90
CA LEU A 161 -3.93 20.20 2.27
C LEU A 161 -3.84 19.94 0.77
N CYS A 162 -3.83 18.68 0.35
CA CYS A 162 -3.78 18.31 -1.07
C CYS A 162 -4.96 18.86 -1.88
N ALA A 163 -6.13 19.06 -1.25
CA ALA A 163 -7.30 19.62 -1.92
C ALA A 163 -7.35 21.17 -1.91
N GLY A 164 -6.30 21.85 -1.43
CA GLY A 164 -6.28 23.32 -1.35
C GLY A 164 -7.13 23.89 -0.22
N SER A 165 -7.30 23.15 0.89
CA SER A 165 -8.13 23.53 2.04
C SER A 165 -9.61 23.87 1.69
N PRO A 166 -10.37 22.92 1.12
CA PRO A 166 -11.77 23.14 0.80
C PRO A 166 -12.62 23.40 2.04
N SER A 167 -13.82 23.97 1.86
CA SER A 167 -14.78 24.21 2.94
C SER A 167 -15.43 22.93 3.50
N PHE A 168 -15.21 21.79 2.86
CA PHE A 168 -15.72 20.47 3.27
C PHE A 168 -14.57 19.53 3.64
N ALA A 169 -14.90 18.46 4.38
CA ALA A 169 -13.95 17.42 4.71
C ALA A 169 -13.77 16.45 3.53
N VAL A 170 -12.53 16.29 3.05
CA VAL A 170 -12.22 15.36 1.97
C VAL A 170 -12.46 13.92 2.42
N ARG A 171 -13.23 13.14 1.64
CA ARG A 171 -13.50 11.71 1.90
C ARG A 171 -12.44 10.83 1.26
N PHE A 172 -11.85 9.92 2.04
CA PHE A 172 -10.76 9.05 1.59
C PHE A 172 -10.66 7.76 2.41
N SER A 173 -9.89 6.78 1.92
CA SER A 173 -9.58 5.56 2.68
C SER A 173 -8.48 5.81 3.70
N LYS A 174 -8.85 5.79 4.99
CA LYS A 174 -7.96 6.03 6.14
C LYS A 174 -6.76 5.08 6.18
N TYR A 175 -7.00 3.80 5.90
CA TYR A 175 -6.01 2.72 6.07
C TYR A 175 -5.23 2.37 4.79
N SER A 176 -5.55 3.00 3.66
CA SER A 176 -4.79 2.78 2.42
C SER A 176 -3.48 3.56 2.43
N GLY A 177 -2.37 2.94 2.01
CA GLY A 177 -1.12 3.66 1.73
C GLY A 177 -1.14 4.44 0.41
N ILE A 178 -2.20 4.28 -0.39
CA ILE A 178 -2.37 4.92 -1.70
C ILE A 178 -3.68 5.70 -1.68
N ALA A 179 -3.66 6.93 -2.17
CA ALA A 179 -4.85 7.72 -2.46
C ALA A 179 -4.85 8.13 -3.93
N GLU A 180 -5.85 7.66 -4.68
CA GLU A 180 -6.08 8.07 -6.06
C GLU A 180 -6.91 9.36 -6.07
N TRP A 181 -6.39 10.37 -6.76
CA TRP A 181 -7.07 11.62 -7.06
C TRP A 181 -7.51 11.64 -8.52
N ARG A 182 -8.21 12.68 -8.95
CA ARG A 182 -8.64 12.79 -10.36
C ARG A 182 -7.45 12.95 -11.30
N ASP A 183 -6.46 13.73 -10.87
CA ASP A 183 -5.30 14.18 -11.65
C ASP A 183 -3.97 13.73 -11.03
N GLY A 184 -3.97 12.80 -10.08
CA GLY A 184 -2.76 12.41 -9.36
C GLY A 184 -2.91 11.15 -8.51
N ILE A 185 -1.77 10.60 -8.07
CA ILE A 185 -1.73 9.54 -7.05
C ILE A 185 -0.82 9.97 -5.91
N VAL A 186 -1.28 9.82 -4.67
CA VAL A 186 -0.51 10.14 -3.47
C VAL A 186 -0.15 8.86 -2.72
N LEU A 187 1.15 8.65 -2.49
CA LEU A 187 1.68 7.58 -1.66
C LEU A 187 1.97 8.10 -0.25
N PHE A 188 1.45 7.39 0.74
CA PHE A 188 1.69 7.62 2.17
C PHE A 188 2.60 6.52 2.71
N VAL A 189 3.79 6.92 3.14
CA VAL A 189 4.84 5.99 3.51
C VAL A 189 5.29 6.24 4.95
N ASN A 190 5.15 5.22 5.79
CA ASN A 190 5.88 5.18 7.05
C ASN A 190 7.29 4.67 6.72
N ILE A 191 8.29 5.49 6.98
CA ILE A 191 9.70 5.14 6.91
C ILE A 191 9.95 4.19 8.05
N TYR A 192 10.26 2.95 7.67
CA TYR A 192 10.37 1.82 8.57
C TYR A 192 9.04 1.44 9.26
N GLY A 193 8.82 0.14 9.43
CA GLY A 193 7.65 -0.42 10.10
C GLY A 193 7.83 -1.91 10.31
N ASP A 194 7.01 -2.48 11.20
CA ASP A 194 7.13 -3.88 11.61
C ASP A 194 6.91 -4.87 10.45
N SER A 195 6.10 -4.48 9.46
CA SER A 195 5.73 -5.33 8.33
C SER A 195 6.62 -5.15 7.10
N TYR A 196 6.87 -3.90 6.69
CA TYR A 196 7.59 -3.59 5.45
C TYR A 196 8.65 -2.51 5.67
N LYS A 197 9.84 -2.76 5.11
CA LYS A 197 11.00 -1.89 5.26
C LYS A 197 11.05 -0.86 4.12
N ASN A 198 10.16 0.14 4.18
CA ASN A 198 10.30 1.32 3.32
C ASN A 198 11.52 2.11 3.79
N ILE A 199 12.51 2.26 2.92
CA ILE A 199 13.78 2.90 3.23
C ILE A 199 14.21 3.83 2.10
N PHE A 200 14.90 4.91 2.47
CA PHE A 200 15.61 5.74 1.52
C PHE A 200 16.92 5.06 1.10
N LEU A 201 17.17 5.01 -0.22
CA LEU A 201 18.40 4.54 -0.82
C LEU A 201 19.21 5.75 -1.33
N GLU A 202 20.48 5.52 -1.67
CA GLU A 202 21.33 6.53 -2.35
C GLU A 202 21.29 7.93 -1.70
N LYS A 203 21.44 7.97 -0.36
CA LYS A 203 21.38 9.21 0.42
C LYS A 203 20.07 10.01 0.28
N GLY A 204 18.97 9.33 0.00
CA GLY A 204 17.64 9.94 -0.15
C GLY A 204 17.19 10.16 -1.59
N LYS A 205 18.03 9.87 -2.60
CA LYS A 205 17.64 10.03 -4.02
C LYS A 205 16.52 9.10 -4.44
N GLN A 206 16.42 7.95 -3.78
CA GLN A 206 15.42 6.93 -4.08
C GLN A 206 14.76 6.43 -2.80
N ILE A 207 13.58 5.84 -2.94
CA ILE A 207 12.84 5.21 -1.85
C ILE A 207 12.25 3.87 -2.28
N THR A 208 12.27 2.90 -1.38
CA THR A 208 11.48 1.67 -1.54
C THR A 208 10.08 1.85 -0.98
N TRP A 209 9.08 1.36 -1.73
CA TRP A 209 7.70 1.34 -1.29
C TRP A 209 7.09 -0.05 -1.52
N PHE A 210 6.36 -0.56 -0.53
CA PHE A 210 5.66 -1.83 -0.65
C PHE A 210 4.15 -1.61 -0.78
N ALA A 211 3.55 -2.26 -1.78
CA ALA A 211 2.10 -2.30 -1.93
C ALA A 211 1.45 -3.15 -0.83
N GLN A 212 0.12 -3.13 -0.74
CA GLN A 212 -0.60 -4.06 0.15
C GLN A 212 -0.48 -5.50 -0.39
N ALA A 213 -0.45 -6.51 0.49
CA ALA A 213 -0.29 -7.92 0.10
C ALA A 213 -1.35 -8.44 -0.90
N ARG A 214 -2.53 -7.81 -0.93
CA ARG A 214 -3.62 -8.13 -1.88
C ARG A 214 -3.47 -7.47 -3.25
N GLN A 215 -2.54 -6.53 -3.38
CA GLN A 215 -2.31 -5.78 -4.62
C GLN A 215 -1.27 -6.50 -5.45
N THR A 216 -1.63 -6.75 -6.69
CA THR A 216 -0.83 -7.40 -7.73
C THR A 216 -0.67 -6.44 -8.92
N GLU A 217 0.15 -6.82 -9.90
CA GLU A 217 0.33 -6.04 -11.13
C GLU A 217 -0.98 -5.84 -11.88
N GLU A 218 -1.95 -6.76 -11.74
CA GLU A 218 -3.26 -6.63 -12.39
C GLU A 218 -4.22 -5.71 -11.62
N THR A 219 -3.85 -5.22 -10.45
CA THR A 219 -4.72 -4.31 -9.69
C THR A 219 -4.77 -2.96 -10.40
N PRO A 220 -5.95 -2.37 -10.69
CA PRO A 220 -6.05 -1.17 -11.51
C PRO A 220 -5.20 0.02 -11.02
N VAL A 221 -5.11 0.22 -9.70
CA VAL A 221 -4.27 1.30 -9.15
C VAL A 221 -2.77 1.03 -9.33
N ILE A 222 -2.35 -0.24 -9.32
CA ILE A 222 -0.96 -0.63 -9.57
C ILE A 222 -0.60 -0.44 -11.04
N GLN A 223 -1.51 -0.77 -11.96
CA GLN A 223 -1.31 -0.50 -13.38
C GLN A 223 -1.08 0.99 -13.67
N LYS A 224 -1.76 1.89 -12.95
CA LYS A 224 -1.52 3.34 -13.06
C LYS A 224 -0.15 3.79 -12.52
N LEU A 225 0.46 3.01 -11.60
CA LEU A 225 1.78 3.31 -11.05
C LEU A 225 2.91 2.84 -11.98
N ILE A 226 2.65 1.87 -12.85
CA ILE A 226 3.64 1.32 -13.77
C ILE A 226 3.48 2.07 -15.11
N PRO A 227 4.49 2.81 -15.57
CA PRO A 227 4.42 3.45 -16.87
C PRO A 227 4.23 2.40 -17.96
N VAL A 228 3.36 2.68 -18.92
CA VAL A 228 3.19 1.84 -20.11
C VAL A 228 4.42 2.05 -20.98
N GLU A 229 5.17 0.98 -21.24
CA GLU A 229 6.23 1.02 -22.25
C GLU A 229 5.55 1.29 -23.60
N GLU A 230 5.80 2.45 -24.20
CA GLU A 230 5.40 2.69 -25.59
C GLU A 230 6.22 1.73 -26.44
N ASP A 231 5.56 0.75 -27.07
CA ASP A 231 6.21 -0.12 -28.03
C ASP A 231 6.80 0.76 -29.14
N GLU A 232 8.14 0.84 -29.22
CA GLU A 232 8.88 1.61 -30.23
C GLU A 232 8.55 1.20 -31.69
N ALA A 233 7.79 0.10 -31.86
CA ALA A 233 7.27 -0.36 -33.14
C ALA A 233 5.97 0.34 -33.58
N SER A 234 5.41 1.23 -32.76
CA SER A 234 4.24 2.02 -33.14
C SER A 234 4.66 3.17 -34.07
N GLU A 235 4.00 3.23 -35.23
CA GLU A 235 4.31 4.10 -36.37
C GLU A 235 4.69 5.55 -35.96
N PRO A 236 5.78 6.14 -36.52
CA PRO A 236 6.34 7.45 -36.15
C PRO A 236 5.45 8.67 -36.47
N GLY A 237 4.14 8.49 -36.66
CA GLY A 237 3.16 9.54 -36.95
C GLY A 237 2.07 9.72 -35.89
N ASN A 238 2.02 8.86 -34.87
CA ASN A 238 1.02 8.96 -33.80
C ASN A 238 1.70 8.98 -32.43
N SER A 239 2.60 9.94 -32.22
CA SER A 239 3.08 10.30 -30.89
C SER A 239 1.87 10.78 -30.08
N THR A 240 1.22 9.85 -29.38
CA THR A 240 0.37 10.17 -28.25
C THR A 240 1.19 11.09 -27.37
N LYS A 241 0.81 12.36 -27.35
CA LYS A 241 1.46 13.40 -26.59
C LYS A 241 1.72 12.86 -25.18
N THR A 242 2.88 13.19 -24.62
CA THR A 242 3.29 13.08 -23.20
C THR A 242 2.29 13.70 -22.19
N GLU A 243 1.06 14.00 -22.60
CA GLU A 243 0.12 14.91 -21.96
C GLU A 243 -0.64 14.30 -20.77
N ASP A 244 -0.63 12.97 -20.55
CA ASP A 244 -1.43 12.36 -19.47
C ASP A 244 -0.63 11.45 -18.51
N ILE A 245 0.66 11.73 -18.26
CA ILE A 245 1.35 11.05 -17.15
C ILE A 245 0.83 11.63 -15.84
N ILE A 246 -0.01 10.85 -15.16
CA ILE A 246 -0.55 11.20 -13.85
C ILE A 246 0.60 11.31 -12.84
N PRO A 247 0.81 12.47 -12.19
CA PRO A 247 1.86 12.64 -11.21
C PRO A 247 1.67 11.71 -10.00
N ILE A 248 2.78 11.13 -9.55
CA ILE A 248 2.83 10.33 -8.33
C ILE A 248 3.57 11.13 -7.27
N LEU A 249 2.91 11.40 -6.15
CA LEU A 249 3.39 12.24 -5.06
C LEU A 249 3.73 11.41 -3.83
N LEU A 250 4.74 11.84 -3.07
CA LEU A 250 5.16 11.16 -1.85
C LEU A 250 4.95 12.02 -0.61
N PHE A 251 4.26 11.46 0.38
CA PHE A 251 4.32 11.89 1.77
C PHE A 251 4.93 10.78 2.62
N ALA A 252 6.04 11.11 3.27
CA ALA A 252 6.77 10.17 4.12
C ALA A 252 6.82 10.67 5.56
N ARG A 253 6.84 9.75 6.53
CA ARG A 253 7.05 10.10 7.95
C ARG A 253 7.81 9.01 8.68
N ALA A 254 8.49 9.37 9.76
CA ALA A 254 8.87 8.40 10.78
C ALA A 254 7.64 8.03 11.64
N GLU A 255 7.73 6.96 12.42
CA GLU A 255 6.63 6.52 13.27
C GLU A 255 6.22 7.64 14.25
N LYS A 256 4.92 7.98 14.29
CA LYS A 256 4.30 9.00 15.16
C LYS A 256 4.65 10.47 14.87
N ASP A 257 5.55 10.72 13.93
CA ASP A 257 5.90 12.06 13.45
C ASP A 257 4.92 12.57 12.38
N ASP A 258 5.14 13.81 11.96
CA ASP A 258 4.40 14.45 10.88
C ASP A 258 4.79 13.90 9.51
N TYR A 259 3.83 13.95 8.58
CA TYR A 259 4.12 13.71 7.18
C TYR A 259 4.92 14.85 6.59
N ILE A 260 5.97 14.51 5.84
CA ILE A 260 6.77 15.43 5.05
C ILE A 260 6.46 15.21 3.58
N PHE A 261 6.10 16.28 2.86
CA PHE A 261 5.95 16.23 1.42
C PHE A 261 7.33 16.10 0.75
N CYS A 262 7.54 15.01 0.02
CA CYS A 262 8.82 14.67 -0.60
C CYS A 262 8.84 14.92 -2.12
N GLY A 263 7.80 15.56 -2.65
CA GLY A 263 7.71 15.91 -4.08
C GLY A 263 7.19 14.77 -4.96
N LYS A 264 7.50 14.88 -6.25
CA LYS A 264 7.10 13.93 -7.30
C LYS A 264 8.05 12.73 -7.35
N LEU A 265 7.46 11.59 -7.72
CA LEU A 265 8.14 10.32 -7.90
C LEU A 265 8.29 9.98 -9.36
N LYS A 266 9.49 9.53 -9.71
CA LYS A 266 9.81 8.87 -10.98
C LYS A 266 9.87 7.37 -10.76
N TYR A 267 9.16 6.62 -11.59
CA TYR A 267 9.23 5.16 -11.57
C TYR A 267 10.63 4.69 -12.01
N LEU A 268 11.29 3.86 -11.19
CA LEU A 268 12.57 3.24 -11.52
C LEU A 268 12.45 1.73 -11.76
N GLY A 269 11.46 1.08 -11.14
CA GLY A 269 11.25 -0.35 -11.29
C GLY A 269 10.43 -0.93 -10.14
N HIS A 270 10.00 -2.17 -10.31
CA HIS A 270 9.41 -2.97 -9.24
C HIS A 270 9.81 -4.44 -9.37
N ASP A 271 9.60 -5.21 -8.30
CA ASP A 271 9.86 -6.65 -8.28
C ASP A 271 8.54 -7.44 -8.28
N PRO A 272 8.13 -8.03 -9.42
CA PRO A 272 6.88 -8.78 -9.55
C PRO A 272 6.93 -10.14 -8.84
N SER A 273 8.12 -10.61 -8.46
CA SER A 273 8.30 -11.89 -7.77
C SER A 273 8.08 -11.80 -6.26
N MET A 274 8.04 -10.57 -5.71
CA MET A 274 7.82 -10.33 -4.29
C MET A 274 6.35 -10.10 -3.96
N ALA A 275 5.94 -10.66 -2.81
CA ALA A 275 4.62 -10.48 -2.23
C ALA A 275 4.78 -9.95 -0.79
N PRO A 276 4.38 -8.69 -0.51
CA PRO A 276 3.81 -7.72 -1.46
C PRO A 276 4.82 -7.20 -2.50
N LEU A 277 4.28 -6.62 -3.57
CA LEU A 277 5.06 -5.94 -4.61
C LEU A 277 5.93 -4.83 -3.98
N ARG A 278 7.20 -4.81 -4.36
CA ARG A 278 8.15 -3.76 -3.97
C ARG A 278 8.47 -2.89 -5.17
N PHE A 279 8.27 -1.60 -5.00
CA PHE A 279 8.65 -0.56 -5.94
C PHE A 279 9.93 0.14 -5.49
N VAL A 280 10.67 0.65 -6.47
CA VAL A 280 11.74 1.62 -6.28
C VAL A 280 11.38 2.88 -7.05
N TRP A 281 11.36 4.00 -6.32
CA TRP A 281 11.02 5.31 -6.86
C TRP A 281 12.21 6.26 -6.73
N GLY A 282 12.46 7.06 -7.76
CA GLY A 282 13.37 8.20 -7.70
C GLY A 282 12.61 9.46 -7.30
N LEU A 283 13.23 10.34 -6.51
CA LEU A 283 12.66 11.65 -6.18
C LEU A 283 13.05 12.66 -7.26
N GLU A 284 12.08 13.19 -8.01
CA GLU A 284 12.34 14.18 -9.07
C GLU A 284 12.89 15.48 -8.47
N ASP A 285 12.33 15.90 -7.33
CA ASP A 285 12.63 17.16 -6.68
C ASP A 285 13.84 17.08 -5.72
N PHE A 286 14.67 16.03 -5.83
CA PHE A 286 15.75 15.73 -4.87
C PHE A 286 16.72 16.91 -4.69
N GLU A 287 17.08 17.61 -5.78
CA GLU A 287 18.02 18.73 -5.74
C GLU A 287 17.52 19.88 -4.84
N HIS A 288 16.21 20.08 -4.75
CA HIS A 288 15.62 21.07 -3.84
C HIS A 288 15.34 20.49 -2.46
N LEU A 289 15.05 19.19 -2.39
CA LEU A 289 14.61 18.48 -1.20
C LEU A 289 15.77 18.17 -0.23
N HIS A 290 16.95 17.80 -0.74
CA HIS A 290 18.10 17.40 0.09
C HIS A 290 18.67 18.55 0.94
N ALA A 291 18.35 19.80 0.60
CA ALA A 291 18.70 20.97 1.41
C ALA A 291 17.72 21.21 2.58
N LYS A 292 16.55 20.55 2.59
CA LYS A 292 15.49 20.79 3.57
C LYS A 292 15.71 19.98 4.85
N GLU A 293 15.56 20.64 5.99
CA GLU A 293 15.79 20.03 7.30
C GLU A 293 14.82 18.86 7.58
N GLY A 294 13.53 19.03 7.28
CA GLY A 294 12.50 18.01 7.52
C GLY A 294 12.80 16.72 6.77
N PHE A 295 13.16 16.82 5.50
CA PHE A 295 13.56 15.66 4.70
C PHE A 295 14.86 15.01 5.20
N ASN A 296 15.87 15.82 5.53
CA ASN A 296 17.14 15.30 6.04
C ASN A 296 16.98 14.51 7.35
N LYS A 297 16.05 14.94 8.23
CA LYS A 297 15.70 14.17 9.43
C LYS A 297 15.15 12.79 9.06
N LEU A 298 14.23 12.70 8.11
CA LEU A 298 13.68 11.42 7.63
C LEU A 298 14.76 10.51 7.03
N VAL A 299 15.65 11.05 6.20
CA VAL A 299 16.71 10.25 5.56
C VAL A 299 17.70 9.73 6.61
N LYS A 300 18.11 10.56 7.58
CA LYS A 300 19.00 10.15 8.67
C LYS A 300 18.36 9.05 9.52
N GLU A 301 17.08 9.19 9.83
CA GLU A 301 16.34 8.19 10.60
C GLU A 301 16.24 6.86 9.84
N SER A 302 15.92 6.91 8.55
CA SER A 302 15.94 5.72 7.68
C SER A 302 17.31 5.02 7.70
N GLN A 303 18.40 5.78 7.63
CA GLN A 303 19.76 5.23 7.63
C GLN A 303 20.16 4.64 8.98
N ARG A 304 19.74 5.28 10.09
CA ARG A 304 19.95 4.79 11.45
C ARG A 304 19.31 3.40 11.61
N LEU A 305 18.05 3.27 11.22
CA LEU A 305 17.29 2.02 11.33
C LEU A 305 17.86 0.91 10.45
N VAL A 306 18.37 1.24 9.26
CA VAL A 306 19.09 0.27 8.41
C VAL A 306 20.36 -0.23 9.10
N LYS A 307 21.17 0.65 9.70
CA LYS A 307 22.40 0.25 10.41
C LYS A 307 22.10 -0.67 11.58
N GLU A 308 21.07 -0.37 12.37
CA GLU A 308 20.66 -1.17 13.52
C GLU A 308 20.21 -2.58 13.16
N LEU A 309 19.65 -2.76 11.96
CA LEU A 309 19.28 -4.08 11.44
C LEU A 309 20.48 -4.95 11.07
N TYR A 310 21.53 -4.35 10.51
CA TYR A 310 22.71 -5.10 10.04
C TYR A 310 23.75 -5.36 11.14
N GLN A 311 23.60 -4.71 12.30
CA GLN A 311 24.45 -4.93 13.47
C GLN A 311 23.94 -6.01 14.43
N ARG A 312 22.75 -6.56 14.18
CA ARG A 312 22.16 -7.67 14.93
C ARG A 312 22.30 -8.98 14.15
#